data_AF-A0A4W2DQI3-F1
#
_entry.id   AF-A0A4W2DQI3-F1
#
_cell.length_a   1.000
_cell.length_b   1.000
_cell.length_c   1.000
_cell.angle_alpha   90.00
_cell.angle_beta   90.00
_cell.angle_gamma   90.00
#
_symmetry.space_group_name_H-M   'P 1'
#
loop_
_entity.id
_entity.type
_entity.pdbx_description
1 polymer ?
#
loop_
_entity_poly.entity_id
_entity_poly.type
_entity_poly.pdbx_seq_one_letter_code
_entity_poly.pdbx_strand_id
1 'polypeptide(L)'
;MIPGKGEIQFVDLRGEKKGRAQIGLKPERVATSLFNYIFLILLLDNFPHLGEQFRSPTPNTSSQAATGKDKGLVGVFPAQGPCWTAQRLGKQTHTRSNGYKEPGHGSRLRRGKRSPRPSSSVLGAVRDTRKMAPAGGKNVKKGILERLNSGEVIIGDGGFVFALEKRGYVKAGPWTPEAAVEHPEAVRQLHREFLRAGSNVMQTFTFYASEDKLENRGNYVAEKISGQKVNEAACDIARQVADEGDALVAGGVSQTPSYLSCKSETEVKKVFQQQLEVFVKKNVDFLIAEYFEHVEEAVWAVEALKASGKPVAATMCIGPEGDLHSVTPGECAVRLVKAGASIVGVNCHFDPTISLQTVKLMKEGLEAAGLKAHLMSQPLAYHTPDCGKQGFIDLPEFPFGLEPRVATRWDIQKYAREAYNLGVRYIGGCCGFEPYHIRAIAEELAPERGFLPLASEKHGSWGSGLDMHTKPWIRARARKEYWENLQIASGRPYNPSMSKPDAWGVTKGTAELMQQKEATTEQQLRELFEKQKFKSAQ
;
A
#
# COMPACT_ATOMS: atom_id res chain seq x y z
N MET A 1 31.72 25.05 4.68
CA MET A 1 33.09 24.73 5.13
C MET A 1 34.06 25.75 4.52
N ILE A 2 34.82 26.47 5.34
CA ILE A 2 35.99 27.22 4.89
C ILE A 2 37.21 26.32 5.19
N PRO A 3 38.10 26.02 4.22
CA PRO A 3 39.22 25.14 4.46
C PRO A 3 40.39 25.92 5.09
N GLY A 4 40.84 25.46 6.26
CA GLY A 4 42.07 25.93 6.90
C GLY A 4 41.89 26.38 8.34
N LYS A 5 42.34 25.53 9.28
CA LYS A 5 42.42 25.73 10.74
C LYS A 5 41.07 25.90 11.46
N GLY A 6 40.47 24.79 11.88
CA GLY A 6 39.42 24.78 12.90
C GLY A 6 39.99 24.48 14.28
N GLU A 7 39.78 25.36 15.25
CA GLU A 7 39.94 25.04 16.68
C GLU A 7 38.63 24.46 17.22
N ILE A 8 38.71 23.37 18.00
CA ILE A 8 37.56 22.83 18.74
C ILE A 8 37.79 23.12 20.22
N GLN A 9 36.83 23.81 20.85
CA GLN A 9 36.77 24.01 22.30
C GLN A 9 35.84 22.96 22.92
N PHE A 10 36.31 22.28 23.96
CA PHE A 10 35.49 21.36 24.75
C PHE A 10 35.02 22.04 26.04
N VAL A 11 33.72 21.97 26.29
CA VAL A 11 33.06 22.53 27.48
C VAL A 11 32.23 21.40 28.13
N ASP A 12 32.35 21.27 29.45
CA ASP A 12 31.50 20.39 30.27
C ASP A 12 30.04 20.90 30.27
N LEU A 13 29.06 20.02 30.55
CA LEU A 13 27.64 20.34 30.76
C LEU A 13 27.37 21.44 31.81
N ARG A 14 28.37 21.87 32.59
CA ARG A 14 28.34 23.00 33.53
C ARG A 14 29.09 24.25 33.07
N GLY A 15 29.62 24.29 31.85
CA GLY A 15 30.15 25.52 31.24
C GLY A 15 31.63 25.84 31.52
N GLU A 16 32.38 25.00 32.23
CA GLU A 16 33.80 25.24 32.52
C GLU A 16 34.74 24.66 31.44
N LYS A 17 35.76 25.46 31.05
CA LYS A 17 36.69 25.17 29.94
C LYS A 17 37.82 24.24 30.39
N LYS A 18 38.00 23.09 29.72
CA LYS A 18 39.02 22.08 30.11
C LYS A 18 40.25 21.92 29.20
N GLY A 19 40.42 22.71 28.13
CA GLY A 19 41.68 22.75 27.37
C GLY A 19 41.54 22.97 25.87
N ARG A 20 42.67 23.18 25.17
CA ARG A 20 42.77 23.41 23.71
C ARG A 20 43.66 22.35 23.05
N ALA A 21 43.27 21.89 21.85
CA ALA A 21 44.11 21.06 20.99
C ALA A 21 44.01 21.52 19.53
N GLN A 22 45.14 21.57 18.82
CA GLN A 22 45.22 21.82 17.38
C GLN A 22 45.49 20.51 16.64
N ILE A 23 44.75 20.25 15.57
CA ILE A 23 44.94 19.09 14.71
C ILE A 23 45.09 19.57 13.27
N GLY A 24 46.21 19.21 12.62
CA GLY A 24 46.39 19.38 11.17
C GLY A 24 46.10 18.06 10.45
N LEU A 25 45.09 18.03 9.58
CA LEU A 25 44.76 16.85 8.77
C LEU A 25 44.50 17.21 7.30
N LYS A 26 45.01 16.36 6.40
CA LYS A 26 44.75 16.38 4.94
C LYS A 26 43.45 15.62 4.60
N PRO A 27 42.78 15.91 3.46
CA PRO A 27 41.32 15.75 3.32
C PRO A 27 40.74 14.35 3.04
N GLU A 28 41.49 13.24 3.15
CA GLU A 28 41.03 11.95 2.60
C GLU A 28 40.75 10.82 3.61
N ARG A 29 40.73 11.07 4.92
CA ARG A 29 40.46 10.01 5.94
C ARG A 29 39.55 10.42 7.10
N VAL A 30 38.50 11.21 6.84
CA VAL A 30 37.64 11.73 7.92
C VAL A 30 36.51 10.77 8.32
N ALA A 31 35.97 9.95 7.41
CA ALA A 31 34.76 9.17 7.71
C ALA A 31 35.01 7.92 8.60
N THR A 32 36.12 7.20 8.40
CA THR A 32 36.34 5.90 9.06
C THR A 32 36.88 6.03 10.49
N SER A 33 37.56 7.12 10.82
CA SER A 33 38.18 7.30 12.14
C SER A 33 37.23 7.85 13.20
N LEU A 34 36.19 8.58 12.79
CA LEU A 34 35.16 9.13 13.69
C LEU A 34 34.17 8.06 14.16
N PHE A 35 33.83 7.10 13.29
CA PHE A 35 32.88 6.04 13.62
C PHE A 35 33.42 5.09 14.70
N ASN A 36 34.71 4.73 14.62
CA ASN A 36 35.34 3.83 15.58
C ASN A 36 35.57 4.48 16.96
N TYR A 37 35.78 5.81 17.02
CA TYR A 37 36.00 6.51 18.30
C TYR A 37 34.70 6.75 19.07
N ILE A 38 33.60 7.04 18.37
CA ILE A 38 32.27 7.21 19.01
C ILE A 38 31.74 5.86 19.52
N PHE A 39 32.00 4.76 18.79
CA PHE A 39 31.58 3.42 19.21
C PHE A 39 32.34 2.93 20.46
N LEU A 40 33.61 3.33 20.63
CA LEU A 40 34.42 2.94 21.80
C LEU A 40 34.01 3.68 23.08
N ILE A 41 33.56 4.95 22.97
CA ILE A 41 33.10 5.75 24.11
C ILE A 41 31.71 5.26 24.59
N LEU A 42 30.80 4.91 23.67
CA LEU A 42 29.46 4.41 24.02
C LEU A 42 29.47 3.02 24.67
N LEU A 43 30.50 2.20 24.39
CA LEU A 43 30.64 0.87 24.99
C LEU A 43 31.17 0.93 26.43
N LEU A 44 32.00 1.93 26.76
CA LEU A 44 32.63 2.07 28.08
C LEU A 44 31.72 2.72 29.13
N ASP A 45 30.75 3.54 28.72
CA ASP A 45 29.78 4.15 29.63
C ASP A 45 28.60 3.22 30.01
N ASN A 46 28.34 2.16 29.24
CA ASN A 46 27.18 1.28 29.47
C ASN A 46 27.51 -0.08 30.13
N PHE A 47 28.80 -0.48 30.25
CA PHE A 47 29.19 -1.78 30.82
C PHE A 47 30.47 -1.70 31.68
N PRO A 48 30.38 -1.30 32.96
CA PRO A 48 31.55 -1.10 33.82
C PRO A 48 32.26 -2.38 34.30
N HIS A 49 31.83 -3.58 33.90
CA HIS A 49 32.37 -4.86 34.38
C HIS A 49 33.27 -5.63 33.40
N LEU A 50 33.71 -5.03 32.29
CA LEU A 50 34.64 -5.67 31.34
C LEU A 50 36.12 -5.25 31.52
N GLY A 51 36.44 -4.56 32.62
CA GLY A 51 37.77 -3.95 32.88
C GLY A 51 38.81 -4.84 33.59
N GLU A 52 38.56 -6.14 33.78
CA GLU A 52 39.50 -7.05 34.45
C GLU A 52 39.88 -8.24 33.58
N GLN A 53 40.51 -8.02 32.42
CA GLN A 53 41.18 -9.12 31.73
C GLN A 53 42.29 -8.69 30.75
N PHE A 54 42.97 -7.57 30.98
CA PHE A 54 44.21 -7.25 30.24
C PHE A 54 45.20 -6.48 31.13
N ARG A 55 45.88 -7.20 32.04
CA ARG A 55 47.19 -6.78 32.57
C ARG A 55 48.25 -7.67 31.93
N SER A 56 49.01 -7.11 31.00
CA SER A 56 50.27 -7.69 30.51
C SER A 56 51.42 -7.32 31.46
N PRO A 57 52.40 -8.21 31.71
CA PRO A 57 53.66 -7.83 32.35
C PRO A 57 54.70 -7.39 31.30
N THR A 58 55.50 -6.38 31.62
CA THR A 58 56.75 -6.00 30.94
C THR A 58 57.96 -6.57 31.71
N PRO A 59 59.21 -6.41 31.24
CA PRO A 59 59.77 -6.73 29.92
C PRO A 59 61.04 -7.61 30.05
N ASN A 60 61.52 -8.24 28.97
CA ASN A 60 62.95 -8.63 28.91
C ASN A 60 63.52 -8.66 27.47
N THR A 61 64.53 -7.80 27.31
CA THR A 61 65.81 -7.93 26.56
C THR A 61 65.89 -8.34 25.09
N SER A 62 66.64 -7.47 24.39
CA SER A 62 67.63 -7.70 23.34
C SER A 62 67.20 -7.79 21.87
N SER A 63 67.78 -6.83 21.14
CA SER A 63 67.89 -6.64 19.69
C SER A 63 68.54 -7.81 18.94
N GLN A 64 68.13 -8.04 17.69
CA GLN A 64 69.05 -8.11 16.55
C GLN A 64 68.30 -7.98 15.21
N ALA A 65 69.05 -7.44 14.23
CA ALA A 65 68.62 -6.88 12.96
C ALA A 65 68.54 -7.90 11.80
N ALA A 66 67.98 -7.45 10.67
CA ALA A 66 68.28 -7.79 9.26
C ALA A 66 66.98 -7.91 8.43
N THR A 67 66.59 -6.90 7.65
CA THR A 67 66.91 -6.69 6.22
C THR A 67 66.43 -7.81 5.29
N GLY A 68 65.52 -7.48 4.36
CA GLY A 68 65.23 -8.32 3.19
C GLY A 68 63.83 -8.08 2.62
N LYS A 69 63.68 -7.06 1.78
CA LYS A 69 62.52 -6.89 0.90
C LYS A 69 62.80 -7.63 -0.41
N ASP A 70 61.96 -8.57 -0.80
CA ASP A 70 61.32 -8.55 -2.12
C ASP A 70 60.21 -9.61 -2.30
N LYS A 71 59.08 -9.08 -2.77
CA LYS A 71 58.07 -9.62 -3.71
C LYS A 71 57.61 -11.10 -3.63
N GLY A 72 56.29 -11.24 -3.43
CA GLY A 72 55.46 -12.06 -4.32
C GLY A 72 54.48 -13.05 -3.66
N LEU A 73 53.19 -12.71 -3.79
CA LEU A 73 52.02 -13.61 -3.88
C LEU A 73 51.56 -14.44 -2.66
N VAL A 74 50.28 -14.83 -2.76
CA VAL A 74 49.47 -15.70 -1.90
C VAL A 74 48.87 -14.95 -0.69
N GLY A 75 47.59 -15.01 -0.39
CA GLY A 75 46.50 -15.85 -0.88
C GLY A 75 45.44 -15.81 0.22
N VAL A 76 44.21 -15.51 -0.15
CA VAL A 76 43.06 -15.49 0.75
C VAL A 76 42.65 -16.94 1.00
N PHE A 77 42.93 -17.45 2.20
CA PHE A 77 42.31 -18.69 2.70
C PHE A 77 41.00 -18.35 3.43
N PRO A 78 39.89 -19.03 3.09
CA PRO A 78 38.63 -18.90 3.82
C PRO A 78 38.60 -19.83 5.05
N ALA A 79 38.11 -19.31 6.16
CA ALA A 79 37.81 -20.11 7.34
C ALA A 79 36.47 -20.85 7.16
N GLN A 80 36.54 -22.18 7.29
CA GLN A 80 35.43 -23.11 7.32
C GLN A 80 34.66 -23.03 8.66
N GLY A 81 33.34 -23.19 8.62
CA GLY A 81 32.51 -23.42 9.81
C GLY A 81 32.29 -24.92 10.12
N PRO A 82 31.39 -25.26 11.05
CA PRO A 82 30.64 -26.53 11.02
C PRO A 82 29.13 -26.25 10.91
N CYS A 83 28.48 -26.61 9.81
CA CYS A 83 27.92 -27.93 9.46
C CYS A 83 26.52 -28.19 10.05
N TRP A 84 25.51 -27.89 9.22
CA TRP A 84 24.16 -28.45 9.29
C TRP A 84 24.12 -29.76 8.51
N THR A 85 23.56 -30.82 9.08
CA THR A 85 23.31 -32.09 8.37
C THR A 85 21.90 -32.10 7.78
N ALA A 86 21.84 -32.26 6.46
CA ALA A 86 20.65 -32.65 5.71
C ALA A 86 20.93 -34.01 5.06
N GLN A 87 20.05 -35.00 5.27
CA GLN A 87 20.08 -36.29 4.57
C GLN A 87 19.08 -36.29 3.42
N ARG A 88 19.57 -36.70 2.23
CA ARG A 88 18.78 -36.96 1.02
C ARG A 88 18.82 -38.45 0.69
N LEU A 89 17.65 -38.99 0.38
CA LEU A 89 17.32 -39.97 -0.68
C LEU A 89 18.22 -41.20 -0.89
N GLY A 90 17.66 -42.38 -0.60
CA GLY A 90 17.99 -43.66 -1.24
C GLY A 90 16.78 -44.21 -2.00
N LYS A 91 16.95 -44.49 -3.29
CA LYS A 91 16.02 -45.25 -4.15
C LYS A 91 16.12 -46.74 -3.83
N GLN A 92 15.00 -47.46 -3.79
CA GLN A 92 14.94 -48.89 -4.19
C GLN A 92 13.55 -49.24 -4.75
N THR A 93 13.55 -50.08 -5.78
CA THR A 93 12.44 -50.52 -6.63
C THR A 93 12.06 -51.98 -6.36
N HIS A 94 10.77 -52.31 -6.64
CA HIS A 94 10.14 -53.64 -6.78
C HIS A 94 10.01 -54.49 -5.49
N THR A 95 8.82 -55.00 -5.12
CA THR A 95 7.95 -55.95 -5.84
C THR A 95 6.55 -56.04 -5.20
N ARG A 96 5.54 -56.45 -5.98
CA ARG A 96 4.21 -56.92 -5.55
C ARG A 96 4.29 -58.31 -4.91
N SER A 97 3.48 -58.60 -3.89
CA SER A 97 2.66 -59.84 -3.82
C SER A 97 1.68 -59.85 -2.63
N ASN A 98 0.62 -60.65 -2.83
CA ASN A 98 -0.60 -60.87 -2.05
C ASN A 98 -0.40 -61.45 -0.64
N GLY A 99 -1.44 -61.36 0.20
CA GLY A 99 -1.78 -62.49 1.09
C GLY A 99 -2.46 -62.16 2.42
N TYR A 100 -3.80 -62.28 2.43
CA TYR A 100 -4.69 -62.74 3.51
C TYR A 100 -4.07 -63.22 4.85
N LYS A 101 -4.68 -62.81 5.98
CA LYS A 101 -5.62 -63.64 6.79
C LYS A 101 -6.03 -62.94 8.10
N GLU A 102 -7.33 -62.96 8.38
CA GLU A 102 -7.94 -62.74 9.71
C GLU A 102 -7.53 -63.84 10.71
N PRO A 103 -7.88 -63.65 12.00
CA PRO A 103 -9.03 -64.43 12.47
C PRO A 103 -9.98 -63.66 13.40
N GLY A 104 -11.28 -63.93 13.22
CA GLY A 104 -12.32 -63.59 14.18
C GLY A 104 -12.62 -64.72 15.18
N HIS A 105 -13.09 -64.32 16.37
CA HIS A 105 -13.97 -65.03 17.32
C HIS A 105 -14.38 -63.96 18.36
N GLY A 106 -15.62 -63.75 18.81
CA GLY A 106 -16.84 -64.55 18.81
C GLY A 106 -17.40 -64.58 20.25
N SER A 107 -18.67 -64.14 20.42
CA SER A 107 -19.60 -64.28 21.59
C SER A 107 -19.99 -62.95 22.28
N ARG A 108 -21.23 -62.43 22.19
CA ARG A 108 -22.61 -62.79 22.65
C ARG A 108 -22.99 -62.36 24.10
N LEU A 109 -23.90 -61.37 24.14
CA LEU A 109 -25.07 -61.17 25.04
C LEU A 109 -24.88 -60.82 26.53
N ARG A 110 -25.44 -59.68 26.96
CA ARG A 110 -26.70 -59.61 27.76
C ARG A 110 -27.22 -58.17 27.97
N ARG A 111 -28.55 -58.08 28.04
CA ARG A 111 -29.40 -56.89 28.24
C ARG A 111 -29.39 -56.41 29.71
N GLY A 112 -29.51 -55.09 29.90
CA GLY A 112 -30.03 -54.47 31.13
C GLY A 112 -30.79 -53.18 30.79
N LYS A 113 -32.10 -53.13 31.09
CA LYS A 113 -32.97 -51.94 30.99
C LYS A 113 -33.08 -51.29 32.39
N ARG A 114 -33.08 -49.94 32.48
CA ARG A 114 -33.94 -49.14 33.39
C ARG A 114 -33.83 -47.61 33.13
N SER A 115 -34.94 -47.05 32.60
CA SER A 115 -35.65 -45.77 32.87
C SER A 115 -34.98 -44.37 32.80
N PRO A 116 -35.76 -43.27 32.55
CA PRO A 116 -35.32 -42.09 31.78
C PRO A 116 -35.43 -40.69 32.45
N ARG A 117 -34.87 -39.68 31.73
CA ARG A 117 -35.05 -38.19 31.72
C ARG A 117 -34.00 -37.32 32.46
N PRO A 118 -33.80 -36.02 32.09
CA PRO A 118 -34.29 -35.26 30.92
C PRO A 118 -33.21 -34.53 30.08
N SER A 119 -33.69 -34.02 28.94
CA SER A 119 -33.13 -33.03 28.00
C SER A 119 -32.07 -32.04 28.52
N SER A 120 -30.99 -31.88 27.76
CA SER A 120 -30.60 -30.61 27.11
C SER A 120 -29.19 -30.73 26.52
N SER A 121 -29.09 -30.57 25.20
CA SER A 121 -27.95 -29.97 24.49
C SER A 121 -28.11 -30.30 23.01
N VAL A 122 -28.82 -29.43 22.31
CA VAL A 122 -28.66 -29.29 20.86
C VAL A 122 -27.28 -28.66 20.67
N LEU A 123 -26.24 -29.48 20.68
CA LEU A 123 -24.95 -29.14 20.09
C LEU A 123 -25.14 -29.22 18.58
N GLY A 124 -25.69 -28.13 18.02
CA GLY A 124 -25.67 -27.88 16.60
C GLY A 124 -24.23 -27.70 16.15
N ALA A 125 -23.61 -28.78 15.66
CA ALA A 125 -22.40 -28.68 14.88
C ALA A 125 -22.71 -27.85 13.63
N VAL A 126 -22.33 -26.57 13.65
CA VAL A 126 -22.32 -25.73 12.44
C VAL A 126 -21.29 -26.34 11.51
N ARG A 127 -21.76 -27.11 10.52
CA ARG A 127 -20.93 -27.57 9.41
C ARG A 127 -20.45 -26.33 8.66
N ASP A 128 -19.17 -26.05 8.79
CA ASP A 128 -18.45 -25.00 8.08
C ASP A 128 -18.31 -25.38 6.59
N THR A 129 -19.38 -25.18 5.81
CA THR A 129 -19.37 -25.42 4.37
C THR A 129 -18.75 -24.21 3.65
N ARG A 130 -17.46 -23.94 3.86
CA ARG A 130 -16.73 -22.91 3.10
C ARG A 130 -16.49 -23.42 1.69
N LYS A 131 -17.28 -22.97 0.73
CA LYS A 131 -16.87 -23.02 -0.67
C LYS A 131 -15.79 -21.97 -0.87
N MET A 132 -14.54 -22.42 -0.97
CA MET A 132 -13.44 -21.59 -1.46
C MET A 132 -13.70 -21.24 -2.93
N ALA A 133 -13.16 -20.12 -3.40
CA ALA A 133 -13.26 -19.73 -4.81
C ALA A 133 -12.86 -20.92 -5.71
N PRO A 134 -13.64 -21.22 -6.77
CA PRO A 134 -13.36 -22.36 -7.65
C PRO A 134 -11.96 -22.20 -8.29
N ALA A 135 -11.13 -23.24 -8.18
CA ALA A 135 -9.86 -23.32 -8.89
C ALA A 135 -10.14 -23.38 -10.40
N GLY A 136 -9.53 -22.45 -11.16
CA GLY A 136 -9.88 -22.13 -12.53
C GLY A 136 -9.94 -23.31 -13.50
N GLY A 137 -11.09 -23.50 -14.12
CA GLY A 137 -11.22 -24.14 -15.43
C GLY A 137 -11.22 -23.07 -16.53
N LYS A 138 -10.86 -23.46 -17.77
CA LYS A 138 -10.85 -22.58 -18.97
C LYS A 138 -12.27 -22.14 -19.40
N ASN A 139 -13.00 -21.45 -18.54
CA ASN A 139 -14.15 -20.65 -18.97
C ASN A 139 -13.63 -19.28 -19.43
N VAL A 140 -14.23 -18.74 -20.50
CA VAL A 140 -13.98 -17.37 -20.95
C VAL A 140 -14.26 -16.43 -19.77
N LYS A 141 -13.24 -15.70 -19.30
CA LYS A 141 -13.37 -14.76 -18.18
C LYS A 141 -14.39 -13.68 -18.58
N LYS A 142 -15.40 -13.45 -17.73
CA LYS A 142 -16.38 -12.37 -17.94
C LYS A 142 -15.68 -11.02 -17.85
N GLY A 143 -15.98 -10.12 -18.80
CA GLY A 143 -15.53 -8.73 -18.75
C GLY A 143 -16.21 -7.94 -17.64
N ILE A 144 -15.76 -6.69 -17.45
CA ILE A 144 -16.18 -5.88 -16.29
C ILE A 144 -17.68 -5.56 -16.32
N LEU A 145 -18.23 -5.21 -17.49
CA LEU A 145 -19.64 -4.85 -17.61
C LEU A 145 -20.52 -6.10 -17.52
N GLU A 146 -20.09 -7.24 -18.04
CA GLU A 146 -20.81 -8.51 -17.94
C GLU A 146 -20.98 -8.92 -16.47
N ARG A 147 -19.92 -8.82 -15.67
CA ARG A 147 -19.99 -9.10 -14.23
C ARG A 147 -20.94 -8.16 -13.52
N LEU A 148 -20.75 -6.85 -13.68
CA LEU A 148 -21.59 -5.83 -13.03
C LEU A 148 -23.07 -5.92 -13.46
N ASN A 149 -23.35 -6.13 -14.75
CA ASN A 149 -24.71 -6.29 -15.27
C ASN A 149 -25.40 -7.56 -14.76
N SER A 150 -24.62 -8.60 -14.44
CA SER A 150 -25.14 -9.82 -13.80
C SER A 150 -25.36 -9.68 -12.29
N GLY A 151 -25.08 -8.51 -11.71
CA GLY A 151 -25.24 -8.23 -10.29
C GLY A 151 -24.07 -8.69 -9.41
N GLU A 152 -22.96 -9.13 -10.01
CA GLU A 152 -21.75 -9.48 -9.26
C GLU A 152 -21.14 -8.26 -8.55
N VAL A 153 -20.49 -8.51 -7.42
CA VAL A 153 -19.68 -7.52 -6.72
C VAL A 153 -18.22 -7.66 -7.16
N ILE A 154 -17.69 -6.57 -7.71
CA ILE A 154 -16.29 -6.43 -8.09
C ILE A 154 -15.52 -5.88 -6.90
N ILE A 155 -14.49 -6.62 -6.49
CA ILE A 155 -13.55 -6.15 -5.47
C ILE A 155 -12.38 -5.48 -6.18
N GLY A 156 -12.15 -4.19 -5.93
CA GLY A 156 -10.94 -3.50 -6.40
C GLY A 156 -9.69 -3.94 -5.64
N ASP A 157 -8.51 -3.55 -6.12
CA ASP A 157 -7.27 -3.65 -5.34
C ASP A 157 -7.12 -2.45 -4.38
N GLY A 158 -5.91 -2.29 -3.82
CA GLY A 158 -5.59 -1.32 -2.77
C GLY A 158 -4.52 -0.29 -3.17
N GLY A 159 -3.92 0.34 -2.17
CA GLY A 159 -3.03 1.49 -2.36
C GLY A 159 -1.61 1.11 -2.75
N PHE A 160 -1.37 0.85 -4.05
CA PHE A 160 -0.07 0.45 -4.60
C PHE A 160 1.09 1.36 -4.19
N VAL A 161 0.98 2.65 -4.50
CA VAL A 161 2.04 3.66 -4.30
C VAL A 161 2.46 3.73 -2.83
N PHE A 162 1.48 3.81 -1.93
CA PHE A 162 1.71 3.90 -0.48
C PHE A 162 2.21 2.59 0.14
N ALA A 163 1.80 1.43 -0.38
CA ALA A 163 2.31 0.14 0.08
C ALA A 163 3.75 -0.09 -0.38
N LEU A 164 4.09 0.30 -1.61
CA LEU A 164 5.45 0.17 -2.15
C LEU A 164 6.42 1.19 -1.55
N GLU A 165 5.97 2.38 -1.16
CA GLU A 165 6.80 3.35 -0.43
C GLU A 165 7.23 2.79 0.92
N LYS A 166 6.30 2.25 1.71
CA LYS A 166 6.62 1.58 2.99
C LYS A 166 7.52 0.37 2.82
N ARG A 167 7.52 -0.26 1.64
CA ARG A 167 8.39 -1.40 1.29
C ARG A 167 9.74 -0.97 0.71
N GLY A 168 9.96 0.34 0.50
CA GLY A 168 11.23 0.89 0.02
C GLY A 168 11.41 0.91 -1.49
N TYR A 169 10.34 0.77 -2.27
CA TYR A 169 10.39 0.71 -3.75
C TYR A 169 9.82 1.94 -4.44
N VAL A 170 9.14 2.83 -3.71
CA VAL A 170 8.61 4.08 -4.24
C VAL A 170 9.08 5.22 -3.35
N LYS A 171 9.50 6.33 -3.95
CA LYS A 171 9.92 7.51 -3.21
C LYS A 171 8.74 8.46 -2.98
N ALA A 172 8.47 8.79 -1.72
CA ALA A 172 7.55 9.86 -1.36
C ALA A 172 8.04 11.22 -1.92
N GLY A 173 7.14 11.94 -2.57
CA GLY A 173 7.44 13.16 -3.32
C GLY A 173 6.97 13.02 -4.76
N PRO A 174 7.77 12.44 -5.67
CA PRO A 174 7.36 12.21 -7.06
C PRO A 174 6.38 11.04 -7.20
N TRP A 175 6.41 10.05 -6.30
CA TRP A 175 5.50 8.89 -6.31
C TRP A 175 5.48 8.11 -7.64
N THR A 176 6.62 8.08 -8.35
CA THR A 176 6.75 7.48 -9.67
C THR A 176 6.87 5.94 -9.62
N PRO A 177 6.47 5.22 -10.69
CA PRO A 177 6.42 3.76 -10.69
C PRO A 177 7.61 3.06 -11.39
N GLU A 178 8.81 3.64 -11.37
CA GLU A 178 10.02 3.04 -11.95
C GLU A 178 10.35 1.64 -11.41
N ALA A 179 9.87 1.31 -10.21
CA ALA A 179 9.95 -0.03 -9.62
C ALA A 179 9.33 -1.13 -10.51
N ALA A 180 8.43 -0.81 -11.46
CA ALA A 180 7.96 -1.78 -12.45
C ALA A 180 9.08 -2.34 -13.33
N VAL A 181 10.17 -1.58 -13.53
CA VAL A 181 11.35 -1.98 -14.30
C VAL A 181 12.51 -2.33 -13.38
N GLU A 182 12.76 -1.53 -12.34
CA GLU A 182 13.90 -1.71 -11.44
C GLU A 182 13.71 -2.90 -10.48
N HIS A 183 12.47 -3.11 -10.02
CA HIS A 183 12.10 -4.09 -8.98
C HIS A 183 10.79 -4.82 -9.31
N PRO A 184 10.66 -5.45 -10.51
CA PRO A 184 9.42 -6.03 -10.99
C PRO A 184 8.87 -7.13 -10.06
N GLU A 185 9.73 -7.80 -9.30
CA GLU A 185 9.34 -8.77 -8.27
C GLU A 185 8.54 -8.17 -7.12
N ALA A 186 8.87 -6.95 -6.68
CA ALA A 186 8.15 -6.26 -5.62
C ALA A 186 6.74 -5.88 -6.07
N VAL A 187 6.63 -5.32 -7.29
CA VAL A 187 5.35 -4.95 -7.91
C VAL A 187 4.49 -6.19 -8.14
N ARG A 188 5.06 -7.26 -8.71
CA ARG A 188 4.37 -8.54 -8.93
C ARG A 188 3.87 -9.15 -7.63
N GLN A 189 4.70 -9.13 -6.58
CA GLN A 189 4.33 -9.69 -5.30
C GLN A 189 3.15 -8.92 -4.67
N LEU A 190 3.12 -7.59 -4.77
CA LEU A 190 2.00 -6.81 -4.27
C LEU A 190 0.70 -7.08 -5.05
N HIS A 191 0.74 -7.17 -6.38
CA HIS A 191 -0.42 -7.62 -7.17
C HIS A 191 -0.93 -8.99 -6.69
N ARG A 192 -0.01 -9.95 -6.46
CA ARG A 192 -0.39 -11.29 -6.00
C ARG A 192 -1.03 -11.28 -4.62
N GLU A 193 -0.57 -10.41 -3.74
CA GLU A 193 -1.16 -10.24 -2.41
C GLU A 193 -2.60 -9.70 -2.51
N PHE A 194 -2.86 -8.72 -3.38
CA PHE A 194 -4.22 -8.23 -3.63
C PHE A 194 -5.12 -9.26 -4.31
N LEU A 195 -4.60 -9.98 -5.31
CA LEU A 195 -5.32 -11.09 -5.94
C LEU A 195 -5.69 -12.16 -4.91
N ARG A 196 -4.73 -12.58 -4.08
CA ARG A 196 -4.96 -13.55 -3.00
C ARG A 196 -5.98 -13.03 -1.99
N ALA A 197 -5.99 -11.73 -1.70
CA ALA A 197 -6.96 -11.07 -0.84
C ALA A 197 -8.39 -11.05 -1.40
N GLY A 198 -8.57 -11.34 -2.70
CA GLY A 198 -9.87 -11.43 -3.34
C GLY A 198 -10.18 -10.32 -4.33
N SER A 199 -9.20 -9.48 -4.68
CA SER A 199 -9.36 -8.48 -5.74
C SER A 199 -9.66 -9.13 -7.09
N ASN A 200 -10.62 -8.56 -7.80
CA ASN A 200 -11.00 -8.89 -9.16
C ASN A 200 -10.38 -7.94 -10.19
N VAL A 201 -9.63 -6.94 -9.76
CA VAL A 201 -9.01 -5.93 -10.64
C VAL A 201 -7.57 -5.70 -10.23
N MET A 202 -6.65 -5.87 -11.18
CA MET A 202 -5.27 -5.44 -11.08
C MET A 202 -5.13 -4.11 -11.84
N GLN A 203 -5.17 -2.98 -11.12
CA GLN A 203 -4.91 -1.68 -11.75
C GLN A 203 -3.43 -1.62 -12.15
N THR A 204 -3.13 -1.19 -13.37
CA THR A 204 -1.73 -1.09 -13.81
C THR A 204 -0.99 -0.07 -12.94
N PHE A 205 0.24 -0.39 -12.52
CA PHE A 205 1.08 0.51 -11.73
C PHE A 205 1.66 1.64 -12.60
N THR A 206 0.77 2.48 -13.15
CA THR A 206 1.04 3.50 -14.19
C THR A 206 0.46 4.87 -13.86
N PHE A 207 -0.13 5.00 -12.67
CA PHE A 207 -0.89 6.17 -12.20
C PHE A 207 -0.14 7.52 -12.35
N TYR A 208 1.18 7.53 -12.09
CA TYR A 208 2.05 8.72 -12.18
C TYR A 208 3.15 8.55 -13.24
N ALA A 209 2.83 7.91 -14.37
CA ALA A 209 3.80 7.58 -15.43
C ALA A 209 3.50 8.24 -16.79
N SER A 210 2.81 9.38 -16.80
CA SER A 210 2.84 10.29 -17.95
C SER A 210 4.19 11.03 -18.00
N GLU A 211 4.64 11.41 -19.19
CA GLU A 211 5.95 12.05 -19.35
C GLU A 211 6.08 13.34 -18.53
N ASP A 212 5.00 14.14 -18.46
CA ASP A 212 4.93 15.38 -17.66
C ASP A 212 5.01 15.15 -16.14
N LYS A 213 4.77 13.92 -15.68
CA LYS A 213 4.87 13.51 -14.27
C LYS A 213 6.24 12.91 -13.94
N LEU A 214 6.85 12.21 -14.89
CA LEU A 214 8.19 11.63 -14.72
C LEU A 214 9.29 12.70 -14.72
N GLU A 215 9.06 13.84 -15.37
CA GLU A 215 9.92 15.04 -15.34
C GLU A 215 9.32 16.15 -14.47
N ASN A 216 9.33 15.99 -13.14
CA ASN A 216 8.74 16.98 -12.23
C ASN A 216 9.63 17.24 -11.01
N ARG A 217 9.86 18.52 -10.68
CA ARG A 217 10.58 18.98 -9.46
C ARG A 217 11.91 18.27 -9.21
N GLY A 218 12.75 18.15 -10.24
CA GLY A 218 14.06 17.49 -10.14
C GLY A 218 14.00 15.96 -10.11
N ASN A 219 12.87 15.36 -10.49
CA ASN A 219 12.82 13.96 -10.84
C ASN A 219 13.29 13.77 -12.29
N TYR A 220 14.32 12.95 -12.48
CA TYR A 220 14.97 12.70 -13.79
C TYR A 220 14.83 11.24 -14.22
N VAL A 221 13.78 10.55 -13.77
CA VAL A 221 13.53 9.14 -14.13
C VAL A 221 13.39 9.00 -15.65
N ALA A 222 12.75 9.96 -16.32
CA ALA A 222 12.58 9.97 -17.78
C ALA A 222 13.92 9.94 -18.54
N GLU A 223 15.00 10.49 -17.97
CA GLU A 223 16.34 10.47 -18.58
C GLU A 223 16.97 9.06 -18.56
N LYS A 224 16.53 8.19 -17.65
CA LYS A 224 17.05 6.82 -17.47
C LYS A 224 16.14 5.76 -18.06
N ILE A 225 14.82 5.92 -17.89
CA ILE A 225 13.80 4.97 -18.32
C ILE A 225 12.63 5.75 -18.90
N SER A 226 12.29 5.52 -20.17
CA SER A 226 11.14 6.19 -20.78
C SER A 226 9.84 5.79 -20.08
N GLY A 227 8.91 6.73 -19.95
CA GLY A 227 7.59 6.46 -19.35
C GLY A 227 6.83 5.34 -20.04
N GLN A 228 6.99 5.22 -21.36
CA GLN A 228 6.46 4.09 -22.11
C GLN A 228 6.98 2.73 -21.62
N LYS A 229 8.29 2.59 -21.35
CA LYS A 229 8.86 1.32 -20.85
C LYS A 229 8.32 0.97 -19.47
N VAL A 230 8.21 1.96 -18.59
CA VAL A 230 7.60 1.78 -17.26
C VAL A 230 6.15 1.33 -17.39
N ASN A 231 5.36 2.00 -18.24
CA ASN A 231 3.97 1.65 -18.49
C ASN A 231 3.80 0.25 -19.08
N GLU A 232 4.61 -0.10 -20.08
CA GLU A 232 4.57 -1.42 -20.71
C GLU A 232 4.92 -2.53 -19.71
N ALA A 233 5.97 -2.35 -18.89
CA ALA A 233 6.38 -3.30 -17.86
C ALA A 233 5.31 -3.47 -16.77
N ALA A 234 4.72 -2.36 -16.31
CA ALA A 234 3.64 -2.39 -15.32
C ALA A 234 2.39 -3.12 -15.85
N CYS A 235 2.04 -2.92 -17.12
CA CYS A 235 0.95 -3.65 -17.77
C CYS A 235 1.23 -5.16 -17.85
N ASP A 236 2.45 -5.54 -18.21
CA ASP A 236 2.84 -6.96 -18.33
C ASP A 236 2.78 -7.67 -16.97
N ILE A 237 3.23 -7.01 -15.89
CA ILE A 237 3.16 -7.55 -14.54
C ILE A 237 1.70 -7.69 -14.08
N ALA A 238 0.87 -6.67 -14.29
CA ALA A 238 -0.54 -6.71 -13.94
C ALA A 238 -1.27 -7.83 -14.68
N ARG A 239 -1.02 -8.00 -15.98
CA ARG A 239 -1.57 -9.09 -16.79
C ARG A 239 -1.11 -10.46 -16.30
N GLN A 240 0.19 -10.62 -16.05
CA GLN A 240 0.73 -11.87 -15.52
C GLN A 240 -0.03 -12.32 -14.28
N VAL A 241 -0.25 -11.42 -13.31
CA VAL A 241 -0.93 -11.77 -12.06
C VAL A 241 -2.44 -11.92 -12.26
N ALA A 242 -3.09 -11.06 -13.05
CA ALA A 242 -4.51 -11.21 -13.35
C ALA A 242 -4.83 -12.59 -13.97
N ASP A 243 -3.91 -13.13 -14.77
CA ASP A 243 -4.04 -14.45 -15.38
C ASP A 243 -3.84 -15.63 -14.40
N GLU A 244 -3.26 -15.39 -13.23
CA GLU A 244 -3.14 -16.39 -12.15
C GLU A 244 -4.47 -16.63 -11.41
N GLY A 245 -5.49 -15.78 -11.59
CA GLY A 245 -6.77 -15.89 -10.88
C GLY A 245 -7.98 -15.29 -11.62
N ASP A 246 -9.06 -15.05 -10.87
CA ASP A 246 -10.30 -14.46 -11.38
C ASP A 246 -10.27 -12.92 -11.33
N ALA A 247 -9.34 -12.34 -12.08
CA ALA A 247 -9.16 -10.89 -12.15
C ALA A 247 -9.02 -10.38 -13.58
N LEU A 248 -9.30 -9.08 -13.73
CA LEU A 248 -9.14 -8.28 -14.93
C LEU A 248 -8.01 -7.27 -14.74
N VAL A 249 -7.44 -6.78 -15.83
CA VAL A 249 -6.45 -5.69 -15.85
C VAL A 249 -7.14 -4.38 -16.20
N ALA A 250 -6.86 -3.34 -15.43
CA ALA A 250 -7.39 -2.00 -15.67
C ALA A 250 -6.26 -0.99 -15.93
N GLY A 251 -6.30 -0.30 -17.08
CA GLY A 251 -5.39 0.80 -17.38
C GLY A 251 -5.87 2.11 -16.75
N GLY A 252 -5.08 2.71 -15.86
CA GLY A 252 -5.44 3.94 -15.14
C GLY A 252 -4.76 5.19 -15.70
N VAL A 253 -5.53 6.27 -15.87
CA VAL A 253 -5.02 7.65 -16.07
C VAL A 253 -5.53 8.56 -14.95
N SER A 254 -4.83 9.66 -14.70
CA SER A 254 -5.17 10.58 -13.61
C SER A 254 -4.92 12.04 -13.97
N GLN A 255 -5.39 12.97 -13.13
CA GLN A 255 -5.25 14.41 -13.38
C GLN A 255 -3.81 14.78 -13.72
N THR A 256 -3.66 15.66 -14.70
CA THR A 256 -2.37 16.02 -15.27
C THR A 256 -1.90 17.36 -14.71
N PRO A 257 -0.60 17.48 -14.45
CA PRO A 257 -0.02 18.79 -14.17
C PRO A 257 -0.19 19.79 -15.32
N SER A 258 -0.34 19.29 -16.55
CA SER A 258 -0.68 20.07 -17.73
C SER A 258 -1.98 20.86 -17.54
N TYR A 259 -3.05 20.24 -17.01
CA TYR A 259 -4.31 20.92 -16.73
C TYR A 259 -4.16 22.00 -15.64
N LEU A 260 -3.42 21.70 -14.56
CA LEU A 260 -3.13 22.66 -13.49
C LEU A 260 -2.34 23.88 -13.98
N SER A 261 -1.50 23.69 -15.01
CA SER A 261 -0.72 24.73 -15.67
C SER A 261 -1.49 25.46 -16.79
N CYS A 262 -2.82 25.33 -16.82
CA CYS A 262 -3.71 25.97 -17.79
C CYS A 262 -3.38 25.65 -19.27
N LYS A 263 -2.87 24.45 -19.54
CA LYS A 263 -2.71 23.96 -20.91
C LYS A 263 -4.06 23.74 -21.59
N SER A 264 -4.07 23.80 -22.92
CA SER A 264 -5.30 23.62 -23.70
C SER A 264 -5.87 22.20 -23.55
N GLU A 265 -7.18 22.06 -23.78
CA GLU A 265 -7.86 20.75 -23.82
C GLU A 265 -7.13 19.77 -24.75
N THR A 266 -6.71 20.23 -25.93
CA THR A 266 -5.97 19.42 -26.91
C THR A 266 -4.65 18.89 -26.35
N GLU A 267 -3.88 19.72 -25.64
CA GLU A 267 -2.63 19.32 -25.01
C GLU A 267 -2.86 18.30 -23.90
N VAL A 268 -3.86 18.52 -23.03
CA VAL A 268 -4.20 17.60 -21.93
C VAL A 268 -4.69 16.26 -22.47
N LYS A 269 -5.60 16.26 -23.46
CA LYS A 269 -6.09 15.03 -24.11
C LYS A 269 -4.96 14.24 -24.78
N LYS A 270 -3.94 14.92 -25.32
CA LYS A 270 -2.77 14.25 -25.90
C LYS A 270 -2.00 13.44 -24.85
N VAL A 271 -1.89 13.94 -23.61
CA VAL A 271 -1.26 13.19 -22.50
C VAL A 271 -2.02 11.89 -22.22
N PHE A 272 -3.36 11.96 -22.16
CA PHE A 272 -4.19 10.75 -21.97
C PHE A 272 -4.08 9.78 -23.14
N GLN A 273 -4.02 10.28 -24.37
CA GLN A 273 -3.88 9.45 -25.58
C GLN A 273 -2.55 8.67 -25.58
N GLN A 274 -1.44 9.28 -25.16
CA GLN A 274 -0.15 8.59 -25.07
C GLN A 274 -0.19 7.38 -24.12
N GLN A 275 -0.84 7.52 -22.95
CA GLN A 275 -1.01 6.38 -22.03
C GLN A 275 -1.99 5.34 -22.60
N LEU A 276 -3.08 5.80 -23.23
CA LEU A 276 -4.08 4.94 -23.86
C LEU A 276 -3.48 4.04 -24.95
N GLU A 277 -2.55 4.55 -25.76
CA GLU A 277 -1.85 3.76 -26.78
C GLU A 277 -1.16 2.53 -26.18
N VAL A 278 -0.50 2.69 -25.02
CA VAL A 278 0.11 1.57 -24.29
C VAL A 278 -0.95 0.59 -23.81
N PHE A 279 -2.03 1.08 -23.21
CA PHE A 279 -3.11 0.23 -22.69
C PHE A 279 -3.83 -0.57 -23.78
N VAL A 280 -4.04 0.02 -24.95
CA VAL A 280 -4.61 -0.66 -26.12
C VAL A 280 -3.65 -1.71 -26.64
N LYS A 281 -2.36 -1.36 -26.82
CA LYS A 281 -1.31 -2.30 -27.26
C LYS A 281 -1.17 -3.50 -26.32
N LYS A 282 -1.25 -3.27 -25.01
CA LYS A 282 -1.18 -4.30 -23.96
C LYS A 282 -2.51 -5.01 -23.69
N ASN A 283 -3.57 -4.63 -24.42
CA ASN A 283 -4.91 -5.19 -24.34
C ASN A 283 -5.42 -5.31 -22.88
N VAL A 284 -5.43 -4.19 -22.15
CA VAL A 284 -6.11 -4.12 -20.84
C VAL A 284 -7.60 -4.42 -21.01
N ASP A 285 -8.27 -4.93 -19.97
CA ASP A 285 -9.66 -5.37 -20.08
C ASP A 285 -10.63 -4.18 -20.02
N PHE A 286 -10.30 -3.15 -19.25
CA PHE A 286 -11.03 -1.88 -19.19
C PHE A 286 -10.13 -0.72 -18.74
N LEU A 287 -10.67 0.49 -18.70
CA LEU A 287 -9.92 1.72 -18.40
C LEU A 287 -10.54 2.44 -17.21
N ILE A 288 -9.70 3.16 -16.46
CA ILE A 288 -10.11 3.96 -15.30
C ILE A 288 -9.53 5.37 -15.44
N ALA A 289 -10.40 6.38 -15.39
CA ALA A 289 -10.03 7.78 -15.15
C ALA A 289 -10.19 8.06 -13.65
N GLU A 290 -9.10 8.08 -12.89
CA GLU A 290 -9.11 8.20 -11.43
C GLU A 290 -8.33 9.43 -10.93
N TYR A 291 -8.56 9.87 -9.69
CA TYR A 291 -7.82 11.00 -9.08
C TYR A 291 -7.94 12.28 -9.91
N PHE A 292 -9.18 12.77 -10.00
CA PHE A 292 -9.51 14.07 -10.59
C PHE A 292 -10.21 14.96 -9.58
N GLU A 293 -9.65 16.14 -9.33
CA GLU A 293 -10.21 17.21 -8.50
C GLU A 293 -11.12 18.18 -9.27
N HIS A 294 -11.12 18.10 -10.60
CA HIS A 294 -11.91 18.93 -11.52
C HIS A 294 -12.67 18.04 -12.50
N VAL A 295 -14.00 18.15 -12.53
CA VAL A 295 -14.80 17.31 -13.44
C VAL A 295 -14.56 17.66 -14.91
N GLU A 296 -14.16 18.91 -15.19
CA GLU A 296 -13.80 19.35 -16.53
C GLU A 296 -12.69 18.47 -17.13
N GLU A 297 -11.59 18.27 -16.40
CA GLU A 297 -10.50 17.42 -16.86
C GLU A 297 -10.90 15.93 -16.90
N ALA A 298 -11.67 15.48 -15.90
CA ALA A 298 -12.15 14.10 -15.85
C ALA A 298 -13.02 13.75 -17.06
N VAL A 299 -13.86 14.68 -17.52
CA VAL A 299 -14.66 14.53 -18.75
C VAL A 299 -13.74 14.39 -19.97
N TRP A 300 -12.70 15.22 -20.09
CA TRP A 300 -11.73 15.10 -21.18
C TRP A 300 -11.00 13.76 -21.19
N ALA A 301 -10.64 13.24 -20.01
CA ALA A 301 -10.06 11.92 -19.86
C ALA A 301 -11.03 10.82 -20.30
N VAL A 302 -12.28 10.85 -19.87
CA VAL A 302 -13.30 9.88 -20.27
C VAL A 302 -13.51 9.88 -21.79
N GLU A 303 -13.63 11.06 -22.41
CA GLU A 303 -13.78 11.21 -23.86
C GLU A 303 -12.58 10.62 -24.62
N ALA A 304 -11.35 10.91 -24.16
CA ALA A 304 -10.15 10.36 -24.76
C ALA A 304 -10.09 8.83 -24.63
N LEU A 305 -10.38 8.28 -23.45
CA LEU A 305 -10.38 6.84 -23.21
C LEU A 305 -11.49 6.11 -23.98
N LYS A 306 -12.65 6.74 -24.16
CA LYS A 306 -13.81 6.15 -24.83
C LYS A 306 -13.52 5.81 -26.30
N ALA A 307 -12.61 6.55 -26.94
CA ALA A 307 -12.16 6.29 -28.31
C ALA A 307 -11.55 4.89 -28.50
N SER A 308 -11.09 4.23 -27.43
CA SER A 308 -10.57 2.85 -27.49
C SER A 308 -11.64 1.78 -27.70
N GLY A 309 -12.92 2.10 -27.50
CA GLY A 309 -14.03 1.14 -27.50
C GLY A 309 -14.11 0.24 -26.26
N LYS A 310 -13.18 0.36 -25.29
CA LYS A 310 -13.22 -0.40 -24.03
C LYS A 310 -14.15 0.26 -23.01
N PRO A 311 -14.67 -0.50 -22.02
CA PRO A 311 -15.40 0.09 -20.90
C PRO A 311 -14.52 1.09 -20.13
N VAL A 312 -15.13 2.20 -19.71
CA VAL A 312 -14.46 3.26 -18.95
C VAL A 312 -15.16 3.44 -17.61
N ALA A 313 -14.38 3.35 -16.53
CA ALA A 313 -14.76 3.80 -15.20
C ALA A 313 -14.19 5.19 -14.93
N ALA A 314 -14.91 6.02 -14.17
CA ALA A 314 -14.45 7.34 -13.79
C ALA A 314 -14.66 7.58 -12.29
N THR A 315 -13.61 7.91 -11.57
CA THR A 315 -13.67 8.28 -10.16
C THR A 315 -12.98 9.61 -9.92
N MET A 316 -13.58 10.41 -9.04
CA MET A 316 -13.04 11.70 -8.64
C MET A 316 -12.56 11.66 -7.19
N CYS A 317 -11.57 12.48 -6.87
CA CYS A 317 -11.06 12.61 -5.51
C CYS A 317 -11.62 13.85 -4.80
N ILE A 318 -12.96 13.91 -4.74
CA ILE A 318 -13.72 15.03 -4.22
C ILE A 318 -14.63 14.57 -3.07
N GLY A 319 -14.93 15.50 -2.17
CA GLY A 319 -15.86 15.29 -1.06
C GLY A 319 -17.31 15.68 -1.41
N PRO A 320 -18.21 15.68 -0.41
CA PRO A 320 -19.59 16.12 -0.56
C PRO A 320 -19.75 17.57 -1.03
N GLU A 321 -18.75 18.42 -0.77
CA GLU A 321 -18.70 19.82 -1.21
C GLU A 321 -18.53 19.99 -2.73
N GLY A 322 -18.27 18.90 -3.47
CA GLY A 322 -18.06 18.93 -4.91
C GLY A 322 -16.60 19.16 -5.31
N ASP A 323 -16.40 19.36 -6.61
CA ASP A 323 -15.08 19.55 -7.21
C ASP A 323 -14.47 20.93 -6.87
N LEU A 324 -13.23 21.19 -7.27
CA LEU A 324 -12.56 22.46 -6.95
C LEU A 324 -13.20 23.70 -7.63
N HIS A 325 -14.03 23.50 -8.66
CA HIS A 325 -14.89 24.55 -9.23
C HIS A 325 -16.28 24.62 -8.57
N SER A 326 -16.47 23.88 -7.47
CA SER A 326 -17.72 23.77 -6.71
C SER A 326 -18.88 23.16 -7.51
N VAL A 327 -18.56 22.34 -8.51
CA VAL A 327 -19.54 21.49 -9.18
C VAL A 327 -19.93 20.36 -8.24
N THR A 328 -21.23 20.24 -7.96
CA THR A 328 -21.74 19.27 -6.99
C THR A 328 -21.44 17.83 -7.42
N PRO A 329 -21.29 16.86 -6.48
CA PRO A 329 -21.01 15.48 -6.85
C PRO A 329 -22.06 14.87 -7.81
N GLY A 330 -23.34 15.22 -7.62
CA GLY A 330 -24.42 14.79 -8.51
C GLY A 330 -24.23 15.26 -9.95
N GLU A 331 -23.93 16.54 -10.14
CA GLU A 331 -23.62 17.08 -11.47
C GLU A 331 -22.34 16.48 -12.05
N CYS A 332 -21.32 16.26 -11.22
CA CYS A 332 -20.09 15.60 -11.66
C CYS A 332 -20.37 14.22 -12.25
N ALA A 333 -21.13 13.38 -11.54
CA ALA A 333 -21.51 12.05 -12.00
C ALA A 333 -22.29 12.09 -13.32
N VAL A 334 -23.25 13.02 -13.45
CA VAL A 334 -24.03 13.22 -14.69
C VAL A 334 -23.11 13.55 -15.87
N ARG A 335 -22.15 14.46 -15.67
CA ARG A 335 -21.20 14.86 -16.73
C ARG A 335 -20.31 13.69 -17.15
N LEU A 336 -19.80 12.90 -16.20
CA LEU A 336 -18.96 11.73 -16.49
C LEU A 336 -19.73 10.64 -17.26
N VAL A 337 -20.99 10.36 -16.88
CA VAL A 337 -21.82 9.38 -17.61
C VAL A 337 -22.14 9.88 -19.02
N LYS A 338 -22.48 11.15 -19.19
CA LYS A 338 -22.71 11.76 -20.52
C LYS A 338 -21.46 11.72 -21.40
N ALA A 339 -20.27 11.85 -20.82
CA ALA A 339 -19.00 11.70 -21.52
C ALA A 339 -18.70 10.24 -21.95
N GLY A 340 -19.42 9.26 -21.39
CA GLY A 340 -19.37 7.85 -21.82
C GLY A 340 -18.86 6.87 -20.76
N ALA A 341 -18.66 7.30 -19.51
CA ALA A 341 -18.31 6.42 -18.40
C ALA A 341 -19.49 5.49 -18.05
N SER A 342 -19.21 4.19 -17.94
CA SER A 342 -20.22 3.18 -17.57
C SER A 342 -20.22 2.86 -16.07
N ILE A 343 -19.15 3.26 -15.38
CA ILE A 343 -18.94 3.10 -13.95
C ILE A 343 -18.49 4.46 -13.42
N VAL A 344 -19.13 4.99 -12.38
CA VAL A 344 -18.77 6.28 -11.79
C VAL A 344 -18.69 6.22 -10.26
N GLY A 345 -17.87 7.08 -9.66
CA GLY A 345 -17.70 7.08 -8.22
C GLY A 345 -16.63 8.02 -7.70
N VAL A 346 -16.07 7.67 -6.54
CA VAL A 346 -14.99 8.42 -5.90
C VAL A 346 -13.82 7.53 -5.51
N ASN A 347 -12.62 8.11 -5.51
CA ASN A 347 -11.42 7.47 -4.99
C ASN A 347 -10.50 8.48 -4.29
N CYS A 348 -9.65 7.99 -3.37
CA CYS A 348 -8.63 8.78 -2.69
C CYS A 348 -9.20 9.95 -1.83
N HIS A 349 -8.29 10.72 -1.23
CA HIS A 349 -8.48 11.97 -0.49
C HIS A 349 -9.35 11.97 0.77
N PHE A 350 -10.36 11.10 0.84
CA PHE A 350 -11.33 11.03 1.92
C PHE A 350 -11.45 9.61 2.45
N ASP A 351 -11.72 9.51 3.75
CA ASP A 351 -12.00 8.24 4.42
C ASP A 351 -13.27 7.54 3.88
N PRO A 352 -13.52 6.28 4.29
CA PRO A 352 -14.66 5.52 3.80
C PRO A 352 -16.02 6.16 4.08
N THR A 353 -16.18 6.87 5.20
CA THR A 353 -17.45 7.47 5.61
C THR A 353 -17.79 8.63 4.70
N ILE A 354 -16.86 9.58 4.54
CA ILE A 354 -17.05 10.76 3.69
C ILE A 354 -17.19 10.33 2.23
N SER A 355 -16.41 9.34 1.79
CA SER A 355 -16.50 8.82 0.41
C SER A 355 -17.89 8.28 0.08
N LEU A 356 -18.54 7.53 0.98
CA LEU A 356 -19.90 7.01 0.75
C LEU A 356 -20.97 8.11 0.77
N GLN A 357 -20.77 9.18 1.53
CA GLN A 357 -21.64 10.36 1.45
C GLN A 357 -21.56 11.00 0.05
N THR A 358 -20.36 11.15 -0.52
CA THR A 358 -20.19 11.66 -1.88
C THR A 358 -20.81 10.74 -2.92
N VAL A 359 -20.62 9.41 -2.82
CA VAL A 359 -21.24 8.45 -3.74
C VAL A 359 -22.76 8.50 -3.66
N LYS A 360 -23.34 8.72 -2.47
CA LYS A 360 -24.78 8.91 -2.32
C LYS A 360 -25.27 10.13 -3.11
N LEU A 361 -24.58 11.27 -3.01
CA LEU A 361 -24.90 12.48 -3.77
C LEU A 361 -24.74 12.27 -5.29
N MET A 362 -23.70 11.55 -5.70
CA MET A 362 -23.52 11.14 -7.11
C MET A 362 -24.70 10.31 -7.61
N LYS A 363 -25.12 9.31 -6.83
CA LYS A 363 -26.27 8.45 -7.14
C LYS A 363 -27.55 9.26 -7.27
N GLU A 364 -27.84 10.15 -6.33
CA GLU A 364 -29.02 11.02 -6.35
C GLU A 364 -29.04 11.92 -7.61
N GLY A 365 -27.88 12.47 -8.00
CA GLY A 365 -27.76 13.26 -9.23
C GLY A 365 -28.04 12.46 -10.50
N LEU A 366 -27.57 11.20 -10.57
CA LEU A 366 -27.87 10.31 -11.70
C LEU A 366 -29.35 9.94 -11.76
N GLU A 367 -29.95 9.61 -10.62
CA GLU A 367 -31.38 9.26 -10.52
C GLU A 367 -32.25 10.45 -10.94
N ALA A 368 -31.96 11.66 -10.46
CA ALA A 368 -32.66 12.88 -10.84
C ALA A 368 -32.52 13.20 -12.34
N ALA A 369 -31.39 12.85 -12.96
CA ALA A 369 -31.16 13.03 -14.39
C ALA A 369 -31.70 11.88 -15.26
N GLY A 370 -32.27 10.82 -14.67
CA GLY A 370 -32.72 9.62 -15.39
C GLY A 370 -31.58 8.83 -16.06
N LEU A 371 -30.35 8.96 -15.55
CA LEU A 371 -29.16 8.27 -16.06
C LEU A 371 -28.84 7.04 -15.22
N LYS A 372 -28.32 5.99 -15.87
CA LYS A 372 -27.90 4.76 -15.22
C LYS A 372 -26.41 4.53 -15.43
N ALA A 373 -25.69 4.29 -14.33
CA ALA A 373 -24.31 3.83 -14.33
C ALA A 373 -24.07 2.92 -13.11
N HIS A 374 -23.02 2.11 -13.17
CA HIS A 374 -22.58 1.33 -12.00
C HIS A 374 -21.82 2.25 -11.04
N LEU A 375 -22.01 2.03 -9.74
CA LEU A 375 -21.35 2.84 -8.71
C LEU A 375 -20.04 2.19 -8.22
N MET A 376 -19.05 3.03 -8.00
CA MET A 376 -17.69 2.67 -7.59
C MET A 376 -17.22 3.46 -6.37
N SER A 377 -16.43 2.83 -5.50
CA SER A 377 -15.82 3.51 -4.35
C SER A 377 -14.46 2.88 -4.04
N GLN A 378 -13.43 3.72 -3.91
CA GLN A 378 -12.09 3.36 -3.48
C GLN A 378 -11.52 4.43 -2.51
N PRO A 379 -12.00 4.48 -1.26
CA PRO A 379 -11.62 5.52 -0.30
C PRO A 379 -10.17 5.38 0.19
N LEU A 380 -9.72 6.31 1.02
CA LEU A 380 -8.53 6.12 1.85
C LEU A 380 -8.77 5.02 2.91
N ALA A 381 -7.72 4.32 3.32
CA ALA A 381 -7.73 3.55 4.58
C ALA A 381 -7.18 4.40 5.73
N TYR A 382 -7.43 5.70 5.73
CA TYR A 382 -7.07 6.63 6.78
C TYR A 382 -8.34 7.32 7.24
N HIS A 383 -8.58 7.40 8.54
CA HIS A 383 -9.66 8.18 9.15
C HIS A 383 -9.33 9.67 9.04
N THR A 384 -10.20 10.43 8.37
CA THR A 384 -9.97 11.84 8.03
C THR A 384 -11.20 12.70 8.34
N PRO A 385 -11.73 12.66 9.58
CA PRO A 385 -12.91 13.45 9.96
C PRO A 385 -12.65 14.97 9.95
N ASP A 386 -11.38 15.35 9.91
CA ASP A 386 -10.83 16.69 9.99
C ASP A 386 -10.34 17.24 8.65
N CYS A 387 -10.56 16.51 7.54
CA CYS A 387 -10.27 17.01 6.21
C CYS A 387 -11.25 18.12 5.78
N GLY A 388 -10.70 19.16 5.17
CA GLY A 388 -11.48 20.10 4.35
C GLY A 388 -11.66 19.58 2.92
N LYS A 389 -12.14 20.47 2.04
CA LYS A 389 -12.41 20.18 0.62
C LYS A 389 -11.22 19.60 -0.16
N GLN A 390 -9.98 19.95 0.22
CA GLN A 390 -8.76 19.45 -0.42
C GLN A 390 -8.39 18.02 0.02
N GLY A 391 -9.11 17.40 0.96
CA GLY A 391 -8.82 16.06 1.45
C GLY A 391 -7.54 15.96 2.28
N PHE A 392 -7.01 14.74 2.41
CA PHE A 392 -5.93 14.42 3.36
C PHE A 392 -4.56 15.02 3.02
N ILE A 393 -4.35 15.53 1.81
CA ILE A 393 -3.06 16.11 1.41
C ILE A 393 -2.76 17.43 2.14
N ASP A 394 -3.81 18.12 2.62
CA ASP A 394 -3.69 19.33 3.44
C ASP A 394 -3.58 19.03 4.94
N LEU A 395 -3.69 17.76 5.35
CA LEU A 395 -3.48 17.41 6.76
C LEU A 395 -1.99 17.54 7.10
N PRO A 396 -1.64 18.13 8.26
CA PRO A 396 -0.24 18.29 8.68
C PRO A 396 0.55 16.97 8.74
N GLU A 397 -0.13 15.85 8.91
CA GLU A 397 0.47 14.52 8.97
C GLU A 397 0.83 13.94 7.60
N PHE A 398 0.35 14.51 6.49
CA PHE A 398 0.63 13.97 5.17
C PHE A 398 2.10 14.19 4.76
N PRO A 399 2.80 13.17 4.21
CA PRO A 399 2.42 11.76 4.13
C PRO A 399 2.97 10.89 5.30
N PHE A 400 3.83 11.42 6.17
CA PHE A 400 4.70 10.64 7.08
C PHE A 400 4.24 10.53 8.54
N GLY A 401 3.04 11.00 8.87
CA GLY A 401 2.44 10.93 10.21
C GLY A 401 1.05 10.30 10.24
N LEU A 402 0.65 9.62 9.16
CA LEU A 402 -0.72 9.11 8.96
C LEU A 402 -0.98 7.77 9.68
N GLU A 403 0.02 7.16 10.30
CA GLU A 403 -0.08 5.86 10.98
C GLU A 403 -1.22 5.77 12.03
N PRO A 404 -1.49 6.80 12.89
CA PRO A 404 -2.61 6.75 13.82
C PRO A 404 -3.98 6.61 13.15
N ARG A 405 -4.08 7.00 11.87
CA ARG A 405 -5.35 7.12 11.14
C ARG A 405 -5.70 5.84 10.40
N VAL A 406 -4.79 4.87 10.30
CA VAL A 406 -4.99 3.65 9.49
C VAL A 406 -6.25 2.91 9.97
N ALA A 407 -7.16 2.64 9.04
CA ALA A 407 -8.36 1.87 9.27
C ALA A 407 -8.01 0.44 9.71
N THR A 408 -8.84 -0.13 10.57
CA THR A 408 -8.77 -1.55 10.90
C THR A 408 -9.52 -2.38 9.86
N ARG A 409 -9.34 -3.70 9.88
CA ARG A 409 -10.17 -4.60 9.06
C ARG A 409 -11.66 -4.49 9.39
N TRP A 410 -12.02 -4.14 10.63
CA TRP A 410 -13.41 -4.02 11.07
C TRP A 410 -14.05 -2.75 10.51
N ASP A 411 -13.28 -1.65 10.47
CA ASP A 411 -13.69 -0.41 9.79
C ASP A 411 -13.97 -0.68 8.30
N ILE A 412 -13.13 -1.50 7.66
CA ILE A 412 -13.30 -1.85 6.25
C ILE A 412 -14.48 -2.81 6.02
N GLN A 413 -14.77 -3.73 6.94
CA GLN A 413 -16.00 -4.55 6.87
C GLN A 413 -17.25 -3.67 6.97
N LYS A 414 -17.28 -2.73 7.93
CA LYS A 414 -18.36 -1.74 8.07
C LYS A 414 -18.54 -0.94 6.77
N TYR A 415 -17.46 -0.40 6.22
CA TYR A 415 -17.46 0.29 4.93
C TYR A 415 -18.02 -0.57 3.80
N ALA A 416 -17.53 -1.81 3.64
CA ALA A 416 -17.95 -2.70 2.56
C ALA A 416 -19.46 -3.00 2.61
N ARG A 417 -19.99 -3.23 3.83
CA ARG A 417 -21.42 -3.42 4.05
C ARG A 417 -22.22 -2.17 3.70
N GLU A 418 -21.80 -1.01 4.16
CA GLU A 418 -22.46 0.28 3.88
C GLU A 418 -22.44 0.60 2.37
N ALA A 419 -21.29 0.40 1.71
CA ALA A 419 -21.14 0.58 0.27
C ALA A 419 -22.09 -0.35 -0.52
N TYR A 420 -22.11 -1.63 -0.17
CA TYR A 420 -22.99 -2.61 -0.82
C TYR A 420 -24.47 -2.23 -0.67
N ASN A 421 -24.88 -1.84 0.54
CA ASN A 421 -26.25 -1.41 0.86
C ASN A 421 -26.65 -0.13 0.10
N LEU A 422 -25.70 0.79 -0.12
CA LEU A 422 -25.91 2.01 -0.92
C LEU A 422 -26.13 1.70 -2.42
N GLY A 423 -25.72 0.51 -2.88
CA GLY A 423 -25.80 0.07 -4.27
C GLY A 423 -24.45 0.08 -5.00
N VAL A 424 -23.35 0.31 -4.30
CA VAL A 424 -22.00 0.22 -4.87
C VAL A 424 -21.71 -1.24 -5.23
N ARG A 425 -21.19 -1.48 -6.43
CA ARG A 425 -20.85 -2.82 -6.93
C ARG A 425 -19.40 -2.97 -7.37
N TYR A 426 -18.67 -1.86 -7.51
CA TYR A 426 -17.21 -1.86 -7.50
C TYR A 426 -16.72 -1.28 -6.17
N ILE A 427 -16.21 -2.14 -5.29
CA ILE A 427 -15.79 -1.76 -3.93
C ILE A 427 -14.32 -2.13 -3.77
N GLY A 428 -13.45 -1.13 -3.63
CA GLY A 428 -12.01 -1.31 -3.45
C GLY A 428 -11.45 -0.31 -2.46
N GLY A 429 -10.18 0.06 -2.63
CA GLY A 429 -9.56 1.10 -1.82
C GLY A 429 -8.36 1.76 -2.48
N CYS A 430 -7.95 2.90 -1.94
CA CYS A 430 -6.84 3.71 -2.43
C CYS A 430 -5.72 3.78 -1.39
N CYS A 431 -5.07 4.94 -1.19
CA CYS A 431 -3.93 5.09 -0.29
C CYS A 431 -4.23 4.56 1.13
N GLY A 432 -3.31 3.74 1.65
CA GLY A 432 -3.43 3.05 2.94
C GLY A 432 -4.07 1.66 2.86
N PHE A 433 -4.76 1.30 1.77
CA PHE A 433 -5.31 -0.05 1.62
C PHE A 433 -4.20 -1.09 1.41
N GLU A 434 -3.93 -1.87 2.45
CA GLU A 434 -3.07 -3.06 2.40
C GLU A 434 -3.88 -4.31 2.04
N PRO A 435 -3.23 -5.44 1.68
CA PRO A 435 -3.94 -6.67 1.27
C PRO A 435 -4.99 -7.17 2.28
N TYR A 436 -4.76 -6.97 3.58
CA TYR A 436 -5.72 -7.38 4.60
C TYR A 436 -6.99 -6.54 4.65
N HIS A 437 -6.95 -5.29 4.16
CA HIS A 437 -8.13 -4.44 3.97
C HIS A 437 -8.98 -4.97 2.82
N ILE A 438 -8.36 -5.33 1.70
CA ILE A 438 -9.07 -5.92 0.55
C ILE A 438 -9.72 -7.25 0.93
N ARG A 439 -9.02 -8.09 1.72
CA ARG A 439 -9.62 -9.30 2.30
C ARG A 439 -10.84 -8.98 3.15
N ALA A 440 -10.81 -7.90 3.93
CA ALA A 440 -11.94 -7.51 4.77
C ALA A 440 -13.20 -7.19 3.95
N ILE A 441 -13.06 -6.50 2.81
CA ILE A 441 -14.17 -6.26 1.87
C ILE A 441 -14.71 -7.60 1.35
N ALA A 442 -13.81 -8.46 0.86
CA ALA A 442 -14.18 -9.74 0.28
C ALA A 442 -14.83 -10.71 1.29
N GLU A 443 -14.40 -10.68 2.56
CA GLU A 443 -14.97 -11.48 3.65
C GLU A 443 -16.34 -10.97 4.11
N GLU A 444 -16.52 -9.66 4.22
CA GLU A 444 -17.81 -9.07 4.56
C GLU A 444 -18.89 -9.42 3.53
N LEU A 445 -18.51 -9.40 2.25
CA LEU A 445 -19.40 -9.66 1.12
C LEU A 445 -19.37 -11.11 0.63
N ALA A 446 -18.72 -12.01 1.38
CA ALA A 446 -18.68 -13.42 1.05
C ALA A 446 -20.08 -14.08 1.03
N PRO A 447 -21.04 -13.74 1.92
CA PRO A 447 -22.41 -14.26 1.83
C PRO A 447 -23.12 -13.90 0.52
N GLU A 448 -22.93 -12.67 0.02
CA GLU A 448 -23.51 -12.20 -1.24
C GLU A 448 -22.81 -12.78 -2.47
N ARG A 449 -21.49 -12.96 -2.40
CA ARG A 449 -20.66 -13.49 -3.50
C ARG A 449 -20.66 -15.02 -3.57
N GLY A 450 -20.96 -15.70 -2.46
CA GLY A 450 -21.01 -17.16 -2.34
C GLY A 450 -19.66 -17.86 -2.14
N PHE A 451 -18.57 -17.11 -1.91
CA PHE A 451 -17.24 -17.67 -1.68
C PHE A 451 -16.36 -16.74 -0.84
N LEU A 452 -15.34 -17.31 -0.20
CA LEU A 452 -14.28 -16.59 0.49
C LEU A 452 -13.02 -16.45 -0.39
N PRO A 453 -12.23 -15.37 -0.23
CA PRO A 453 -10.97 -15.22 -0.93
C PRO A 453 -9.91 -16.19 -0.39
N LEU A 454 -8.89 -16.49 -1.19
CA LEU A 454 -7.81 -17.41 -0.83
C LEU A 454 -7.04 -16.97 0.44
N ALA A 455 -6.90 -15.67 0.67
CA ALA A 455 -6.29 -15.14 1.88
C ALA A 455 -7.02 -15.51 3.17
N SER A 456 -8.31 -15.88 3.10
CA SER A 456 -9.10 -16.31 4.27
C SER A 456 -8.70 -17.68 4.80
N GLU A 457 -7.91 -18.47 4.08
CA GLU A 457 -7.27 -19.70 4.62
C GLU A 457 -6.38 -19.43 5.84
N LYS A 458 -5.82 -18.22 5.92
CA LYS A 458 -4.95 -17.76 7.01
C LYS A 458 -5.67 -16.75 7.92
N HIS A 459 -7.00 -16.77 7.90
CA HIS A 459 -7.83 -15.90 8.71
C HIS A 459 -9.05 -16.66 9.26
N GLY A 460 -9.69 -16.08 10.28
CA GLY A 460 -10.91 -16.59 10.86
C GLY A 460 -11.91 -15.45 11.02
N SER A 461 -13.19 -15.75 10.77
CA SER A 461 -14.29 -14.80 10.94
C SER A 461 -14.23 -14.13 12.31
N TRP A 462 -14.28 -12.79 12.34
CA TRP A 462 -14.38 -11.97 13.54
C TRP A 462 -13.46 -12.37 14.71
N GLY A 463 -12.21 -12.73 14.39
CA GLY A 463 -11.20 -13.08 15.37
C GLY A 463 -11.24 -14.51 15.90
N SER A 464 -12.03 -15.41 15.30
CA SER A 464 -12.12 -16.84 15.67
C SER A 464 -10.78 -17.58 15.72
N GLY A 465 -9.74 -17.10 15.03
CA GLY A 465 -8.37 -17.62 15.21
C GLY A 465 -7.86 -17.51 16.66
N LEU A 466 -8.47 -16.65 17.49
CA LEU A 466 -8.15 -16.47 18.91
C LEU A 466 -8.86 -17.47 19.84
N ASP A 467 -9.79 -18.30 19.34
CA ASP A 467 -10.57 -19.25 20.15
C ASP A 467 -9.70 -20.25 20.92
N MET A 468 -8.53 -20.58 20.38
CA MET A 468 -7.62 -21.56 20.97
C MET A 468 -6.56 -20.93 21.88
N HIS A 469 -6.61 -19.61 22.11
CA HIS A 469 -5.60 -18.93 22.90
C HIS A 469 -5.64 -19.36 24.37
N THR A 470 -4.50 -19.49 25.05
CA THR A 470 -4.44 -19.96 26.46
C THR A 470 -5.12 -19.02 27.45
N LYS A 471 -5.04 -17.71 27.21
CA LYS A 471 -5.60 -16.66 28.07
C LYS A 471 -7.11 -16.45 27.84
N PRO A 472 -7.96 -16.58 28.89
CA PRO A 472 -9.42 -16.45 28.75
C PRO A 472 -9.89 -15.11 28.17
N TRP A 473 -9.29 -13.99 28.59
CA TRP A 473 -9.65 -12.66 28.09
C TRP A 473 -9.26 -12.41 26.62
N ILE A 474 -8.36 -13.22 26.04
CA ILE A 474 -8.04 -13.16 24.61
C ILE A 474 -9.08 -13.97 23.81
N ARG A 475 -9.46 -15.16 24.29
CA ARG A 475 -10.56 -15.94 23.68
C ARG A 475 -11.88 -15.19 23.69
N ALA A 476 -12.17 -14.44 24.77
CA ALA A 476 -13.37 -13.63 24.88
C ALA A 476 -13.51 -12.54 23.79
N ARG A 477 -12.44 -12.26 23.03
CA ARG A 477 -12.41 -11.33 21.90
C ARG A 477 -12.80 -11.98 20.57
N ALA A 478 -12.87 -13.30 20.49
CA ALA A 478 -13.09 -14.05 19.26
C ALA A 478 -14.57 -14.04 18.82
N ARG A 479 -15.15 -12.84 18.71
CA ARG A 479 -16.56 -12.63 18.40
C ARG A 479 -16.78 -11.27 17.78
N LYS A 480 -17.81 -11.18 16.94
CA LYS A 480 -18.15 -9.95 16.19
C LYS A 480 -18.38 -8.78 17.12
N GLU A 481 -19.19 -8.99 18.15
CA GLU A 481 -19.66 -7.94 19.05
C GLU A 481 -18.52 -7.33 19.88
N TYR A 482 -17.38 -8.02 20.04
CA TYR A 482 -16.21 -7.43 20.69
C TYR A 482 -15.54 -6.42 19.76
N TRP A 483 -15.18 -6.84 18.56
CA TRP A 483 -14.39 -6.02 17.64
C TRP A 483 -15.19 -4.89 16.98
N GLU A 484 -16.48 -5.11 16.74
CA GLU A 484 -17.37 -4.08 16.16
C GLU A 484 -17.62 -2.92 17.13
N ASN A 485 -17.54 -3.17 18.45
CA ASN A 485 -17.85 -2.16 19.47
C ASN A 485 -16.62 -1.64 20.21
N LEU A 486 -15.45 -2.26 20.04
CA LEU A 486 -14.22 -1.81 20.70
C LEU A 486 -13.79 -0.46 20.14
N GLN A 487 -13.90 0.59 20.95
CA GLN A 487 -13.26 1.87 20.68
C GLN A 487 -11.75 1.74 20.93
N ILE A 488 -11.00 1.49 19.86
CA ILE A 488 -9.55 1.28 19.95
C ILE A 488 -8.85 2.57 20.42
N ALA A 489 -7.90 2.43 21.36
CA ALA A 489 -7.12 3.54 21.83
C ALA A 489 -6.04 3.94 20.81
N SER A 490 -5.73 5.24 20.71
CA SER A 490 -4.64 5.74 19.83
C SER A 490 -3.24 5.37 20.32
N GLY A 491 -3.09 5.08 21.62
CA GLY A 491 -1.79 4.88 22.27
C GLY A 491 -0.95 6.16 22.38
N ARG A 492 -1.51 7.33 22.07
CA ARG A 492 -0.81 8.62 21.99
C ARG A 492 -1.51 9.65 22.89
N PRO A 493 -1.29 9.64 24.21
CA PRO A 493 -2.04 10.46 25.17
C PRO A 493 -1.72 11.96 25.10
N TYR A 494 -0.61 12.34 24.47
CA TYR A 494 -0.17 13.73 24.33
C TYR A 494 -0.46 14.31 22.94
N ASN A 495 -1.16 13.56 22.08
CA ASN A 495 -1.50 13.99 20.73
C ASN A 495 -3.01 14.29 20.65
N PRO A 496 -3.43 15.28 19.84
CA PRO A 496 -4.84 15.49 19.58
C PRO A 496 -5.42 14.35 18.73
N SER A 497 -6.75 14.21 18.74
CA SER A 497 -7.47 13.26 17.89
C SER A 497 -7.73 13.77 16.47
N MET A 498 -7.55 15.08 16.24
CA MET A 498 -7.75 15.77 14.97
C MET A 498 -6.72 16.89 14.82
N SER A 499 -6.48 17.29 13.58
CA SER A 499 -5.56 18.35 13.17
C SER A 499 -6.30 19.37 12.30
N LYS A 500 -5.83 20.62 12.28
CA LYS A 500 -6.36 21.66 11.40
C LYS A 500 -5.63 21.56 10.05
N PRO A 501 -6.32 21.41 8.91
CA PRO A 501 -5.68 21.41 7.60
C PRO A 501 -4.92 22.72 7.33
N ASP A 502 -3.80 22.64 6.61
CA ASP A 502 -3.00 23.79 6.21
C ASP A 502 -3.80 24.73 5.28
N ALA A 503 -4.61 24.17 4.37
CA ALA A 503 -5.65 24.85 3.58
C ALA A 503 -5.18 26.14 2.88
N TRP A 504 -4.18 26.03 2.01
CA TRP A 504 -3.57 27.20 1.34
C TRP A 504 -4.44 27.81 0.23
N GLY A 505 -5.58 27.18 -0.10
CA GLY A 505 -6.53 27.69 -1.09
C GLY A 505 -5.98 27.71 -2.51
N VAL A 506 -5.01 26.84 -2.80
CA VAL A 506 -4.38 26.75 -4.12
C VAL A 506 -5.28 25.93 -5.06
N THR A 507 -5.40 26.38 -6.31
CA THR A 507 -6.17 25.70 -7.36
C THR A 507 -5.56 25.93 -8.75
N LYS A 508 -6.15 25.39 -9.82
CA LYS A 508 -5.71 25.56 -11.22
C LYS A 508 -5.26 27.01 -11.51
N GLY A 509 -4.07 27.16 -12.10
CA GLY A 509 -3.48 28.46 -12.44
C GLY A 509 -2.76 29.17 -11.29
N THR A 510 -2.78 28.63 -10.07
CA THR A 510 -2.03 29.17 -8.93
C THR A 510 -0.52 28.93 -9.14
N ALA A 511 0.31 29.95 -8.94
CA ALA A 511 1.75 29.91 -9.25
C ALA A 511 2.49 28.77 -8.53
N GLU A 512 2.06 28.44 -7.31
CA GLU A 512 2.59 27.36 -6.47
C GLU A 512 2.35 25.96 -7.07
N LEU A 513 1.29 25.80 -7.87
CA LEU A 513 0.93 24.54 -8.54
C LEU A 513 1.49 24.42 -9.95
N MET A 514 2.06 25.50 -10.50
CA MET A 514 2.71 25.46 -11.82
C MET A 514 3.94 24.55 -11.78
N GLN A 515 4.05 23.68 -12.78
CA GLN A 515 5.17 22.76 -12.85
C GLN A 515 6.49 23.46 -13.18
N GLN A 516 7.55 22.94 -12.56
CA GLN A 516 8.93 23.28 -12.87
C GLN A 516 9.73 21.99 -13.00
N LYS A 517 10.56 21.91 -14.03
CA LYS A 517 11.47 20.78 -14.25
C LYS A 517 12.57 20.74 -13.19
N GLU A 518 13.07 21.92 -12.82
CA GLU A 518 14.09 22.10 -11.79
C GLU A 518 13.55 21.76 -10.41
N ALA A 519 14.44 21.28 -9.53
CA ALA A 519 14.11 21.10 -8.12
C ALA A 519 13.70 22.45 -7.50
N THR A 520 12.75 22.42 -6.57
CA THR A 520 12.34 23.62 -5.83
C THR A 520 13.57 24.25 -5.19
N THR A 521 13.83 25.51 -5.52
CA THR A 521 15.02 26.21 -5.04
C THR A 521 14.91 26.51 -3.53
N GLU A 522 16.05 26.73 -2.86
CA GLU A 522 16.03 27.14 -1.45
C GLU A 522 15.21 28.42 -1.22
N GLN A 523 15.21 29.35 -2.18
CA GLN A 523 14.42 30.57 -2.08
C GLN A 523 12.92 30.28 -2.13
N GLN A 524 12.47 29.48 -3.09
CA GLN A 524 11.07 29.05 -3.17
C GLN A 524 10.65 28.29 -1.91
N LEU A 525 11.51 27.41 -1.37
CA LEU A 525 11.25 26.72 -0.11
C LEU A 525 11.10 27.70 1.06
N ARG A 526 11.94 28.74 1.15
CA ARG A 526 11.82 29.77 2.20
C ARG A 526 10.48 30.49 2.14
N GLU A 527 9.99 30.85 0.95
CA GLU A 527 8.69 31.48 0.77
C GLU A 527 7.55 30.57 1.25
N LEU A 528 7.61 29.28 0.94
CA LEU A 528 6.63 28.29 1.41
C LEU A 528 6.70 28.09 2.94
N PHE A 529 7.90 28.06 3.52
CA PHE A 529 8.08 27.96 4.98
C PHE A 529 7.51 29.17 5.73
N GLU A 530 7.66 30.38 5.19
CA GLU A 530 7.06 31.57 5.79
C GLU A 530 5.53 31.55 5.72
N LYS A 531 4.94 31.06 4.62
CA LYS A 531 3.48 30.85 4.53
C LYS A 531 2.95 29.88 5.58
N GLN A 532 3.67 28.79 5.85
CA GLN A 532 3.25 27.80 6.86
C GLN A 532 3.28 28.39 8.28
N LYS A 533 4.33 29.17 8.62
CA LYS A 533 4.46 29.81 9.94
C LYS A 533 3.35 30.83 10.24
N PHE A 534 2.81 31.49 9.21
CA PHE A 534 1.76 32.49 9.39
C PHE A 534 0.40 31.91 9.81
N LYS A 535 0.20 30.57 9.72
CA LYS A 535 -1.04 29.90 10.15
C LYS A 535 -0.93 29.12 11.46
N SER A 536 0.27 28.76 11.91
CA SER A 536 0.47 28.09 13.21
C SER A 536 0.26 28.99 14.44
N ALA A 537 0.12 30.32 14.23
CA ALA A 537 -0.09 31.31 15.29
C ALA A 537 -1.56 31.79 15.44
N GLN A 538 -2.52 31.17 14.75
CA GLN A 538 -3.98 31.42 14.86
C GLN A 538 -4.77 30.11 14.99
#